data_AF-A0A554M142-F1
#
_entry.id   AF-A0A554M142-F1
#
_cell.length_a   1.000
_cell.length_b   1.000
_cell.length_c   1.000
_cell.angle_alpha   90.00
_cell.angle_beta   90.00
_cell.angle_gamma   90.00
#
_symmetry.space_group_name_H-M   'P 1'
#
loop_
_entity.id
_entity.type
_entity.pdbx_description
1 polymer ?
#
loop_
_entity_poly.entity_id
_entity_poly.type
_entity_poly.pdbx_seq_one_letter_code
_entity_poly.pdbx_strand_id
1 'polypeptide(L)'
;MSLPLRILLRLILTIILIWAMQKYLYSYVLVTGGLPAWIVIASLLTLMNLLVRPVLNVIALPLHFLAAILAFILVNGIFMGITVWITGHMEPDLVTMEIRNIQGWIIVPIILGFANWVMKIIPGKGEEA
;
A
#
# COMPACT_ATOMS: atom_id res chain seq x y z
N MET A 1 -7.77 -19.50 9.70
CA MET A 1 -8.79 -18.62 9.06
C MET A 1 -8.90 -18.98 7.59
N SER A 2 -10.11 -18.97 7.02
CA SER A 2 -10.28 -19.22 5.59
C SER A 2 -9.61 -18.13 4.74
N LEU A 3 -9.12 -18.53 3.55
CA LEU A 3 -8.42 -17.62 2.62
C LEU A 3 -9.26 -16.38 2.24
N PRO A 4 -10.58 -16.48 1.99
CA PRO A 4 -11.44 -15.33 1.73
C PRO A 4 -11.49 -14.33 2.91
N LEU A 5 -11.60 -14.84 4.15
CA LEU A 5 -11.67 -13.99 5.35
C LEU A 5 -10.37 -13.22 5.57
N ARG A 6 -9.22 -13.83 5.27
CA ARG A 6 -7.91 -13.17 5.36
C ARG A 6 -7.78 -12.02 4.37
N ILE A 7 -8.27 -12.20 3.15
CA ILE A 7 -8.27 -11.16 2.11
C ILE A 7 -9.22 -10.03 2.52
N LEU A 8 -10.42 -10.36 3.02
CA LEU A 8 -11.40 -9.38 3.47
C LEU A 8 -10.85 -8.52 4.63
N LEU A 9 -10.26 -9.14 5.65
CA LEU A 9 -9.65 -8.41 6.76
C LEU A 9 -8.51 -7.52 6.31
N ARG A 10 -7.65 -8.01 5.40
CA ARG A 10 -6.58 -7.20 4.82
C ARG A 10 -7.13 -5.99 4.07
N LEU A 11 -8.18 -6.19 3.27
CA LEU A 11 -8.82 -5.11 2.54
C LEU A 11 -9.38 -4.06 3.51
N ILE A 12 -10.12 -4.48 4.54
CA ILE A 12 -10.69 -3.58 5.57
C ILE A 12 -9.58 -2.80 6.27
N LEU A 13 -8.50 -3.46 6.71
CA LEU A 13 -7.37 -2.80 7.36
C LEU A 13 -6.66 -1.82 6.41
N THR A 14 -6.61 -2.13 5.12
CA THR A 14 -6.02 -1.23 4.10
C THR A 14 -6.92 -0.03 3.84
N ILE A 15 -8.25 -0.19 3.82
CA ILE A 15 -9.21 0.92 3.74
C ILE A 15 -9.02 1.86 4.94
N ILE A 16 -8.96 1.30 6.14
CA ILE A 16 -8.74 2.08 7.38
C ILE A 16 -7.39 2.81 7.32
N LEU A 17 -6.35 2.16 6.81
CA LEU A 17 -5.04 2.77 6.62
C LEU A 17 -5.10 3.97 5.68
N ILE A 18 -5.72 3.83 4.50
CA ILE A 18 -5.84 4.94 3.53
C ILE A 18 -6.62 6.10 4.14
N TRP A 19 -7.73 5.81 4.81
CA TRP A 19 -8.51 6.81 5.53
C TRP A 19 -7.67 7.54 6.58
N ALA A 20 -6.90 6.80 7.40
CA ALA A 20 -6.04 7.38 8.42
C ALA A 20 -4.94 8.23 7.81
N MET A 21 -4.35 7.78 6.70
CA MET A 21 -3.31 8.53 5.98
C MET A 21 -3.88 9.81 5.38
N GLN A 22 -5.05 9.77 4.74
CA GLN A 22 -5.71 10.97 4.24
C GLN A 22 -6.00 11.97 5.38
N LYS A 23 -6.45 11.48 6.53
CA LYS A 23 -6.84 12.33 7.67
C LYS A 23 -5.64 12.95 8.39
N TYR A 24 -4.61 12.16 8.68
CA TYR A 24 -3.47 12.58 9.52
C TYR A 24 -2.24 13.00 8.72
N LEU A 25 -2.14 12.61 7.44
CA LEU A 25 -1.02 12.91 6.56
C LEU A 25 -1.47 13.67 5.31
N TYR A 26 -2.50 14.52 5.45
CA TYR A 26 -3.06 15.32 4.34
C TYR A 26 -2.00 16.16 3.59
N SER A 27 -0.94 16.58 4.29
CA SER A 27 0.20 17.31 3.70
C SER A 27 1.06 16.45 2.75
N TYR A 28 0.92 15.12 2.81
CA TYR A 28 1.70 14.15 2.04
C TYR A 28 0.85 13.30 1.11
N VAL A 29 -0.41 13.03 1.45
CA VAL A 29 -1.34 12.21 0.66
C VAL A 29 -2.67 12.93 0.55
N LEU A 30 -3.10 13.14 -0.69
CA LEU A 30 -4.45 13.55 -1.02
C LEU A 30 -5.20 12.37 -1.63
N VAL A 31 -6.39 12.11 -1.12
CA VAL A 31 -7.34 11.18 -1.74
C VAL A 31 -8.68 11.90 -1.91
N THR A 32 -9.21 11.91 -3.12
CA THR A 32 -10.53 12.47 -3.46
C THR A 32 -11.45 11.37 -3.99
N GLY A 33 -12.77 11.59 -3.91
CA GLY A 33 -13.79 10.60 -4.28
C GLY A 33 -14.40 9.83 -3.10
N GLY A 34 -13.98 10.11 -1.86
CA GLY A 34 -14.60 9.59 -0.63
C GLY A 34 -14.47 8.08 -0.44
N LEU A 35 -15.54 7.43 0.01
CA LEU A 35 -15.55 5.99 0.29
C LEU A 35 -15.24 5.11 -0.95
N PRO A 36 -15.80 5.38 -2.15
CA PRO A 36 -15.41 4.68 -3.38
C PRO A 36 -13.89 4.71 -3.62
N ALA A 37 -13.27 5.88 -3.45
CA ALA A 37 -11.83 6.03 -3.63
C ALA A 37 -11.02 5.17 -2.64
N TRP A 38 -11.41 5.12 -1.36
CA TRP A 38 -10.73 4.28 -0.39
C TRP A 38 -10.81 2.79 -0.75
N ILE A 39 -11.97 2.33 -1.21
CA ILE A 39 -12.18 0.93 -1.60
C ILE A 39 -11.33 0.60 -2.83
N VAL A 40 -11.32 1.46 -3.84
CA VAL A 40 -10.56 1.24 -5.09
C VAL A 40 -9.05 1.26 -4.80
N ILE A 41 -8.56 2.26 -4.08
CA ILE A 41 -7.13 2.36 -3.73
C ILE A 41 -6.72 1.17 -2.85
N ALA A 42 -7.53 0.77 -1.87
CA ALA A 42 -7.24 -0.39 -1.03
C ALA A 42 -7.16 -1.69 -1.85
N SER A 43 -8.08 -1.84 -2.80
CA SER A 43 -8.12 -2.98 -3.71
C SER A 43 -6.88 -3.00 -4.60
N LEU A 44 -6.50 -1.86 -5.18
CA LEU A 44 -5.28 -1.70 -5.97
C LEU A 44 -4.04 -2.05 -5.14
N LEU A 45 -3.87 -1.47 -3.95
CA LEU A 45 -2.73 -1.76 -3.08
C LEU A 45 -2.68 -3.25 -2.67
N THR A 46 -3.84 -3.86 -2.43
CA THR A 46 -3.92 -5.29 -2.11
C THR A 46 -3.52 -6.15 -3.31
N LEU A 47 -3.99 -5.79 -4.52
CA LEU A 47 -3.67 -6.47 -5.76
C LEU A 47 -2.19 -6.30 -6.13
N MET A 48 -1.63 -5.11 -5.98
CA MET A 48 -0.22 -4.82 -6.20
C MET A 48 0.67 -5.64 -5.25
N ASN A 49 0.25 -5.79 -4.00
CA ASN A 49 0.94 -6.65 -3.04
C ASN A 49 0.91 -8.14 -3.44
N LEU A 50 -0.11 -8.59 -4.16
CA LEU A 50 -0.23 -9.96 -4.65
C LEU A 50 0.62 -10.18 -5.91
N LEU A 51 0.51 -9.28 -6.89
CA LEU A 51 1.06 -9.47 -8.24
C LEU A 51 2.46 -8.87 -8.41
N VAL A 52 2.66 -7.65 -7.96
CA VAL A 52 3.88 -6.88 -8.24
C VAL A 52 4.96 -7.18 -7.20
N ARG A 53 4.58 -7.52 -5.96
CA ARG A 53 5.55 -7.78 -4.88
C ARG A 53 6.49 -8.94 -5.10
N PRO A 54 6.04 -10.10 -5.60
CA PRO A 54 6.97 -11.18 -5.93
C PRO A 54 8.04 -10.73 -6.93
N VAL A 55 7.64 -9.98 -7.96
CA VAL A 55 8.55 -9.48 -9.00
C VAL A 55 9.55 -8.47 -8.43
N LEU A 56 9.06 -7.47 -7.70
CA LEU A 56 9.94 -6.43 -7.12
C LEU A 56 10.91 -6.98 -6.08
N ASN A 57 10.51 -7.98 -5.30
CA ASN A 57 11.41 -8.60 -4.32
C ASN A 57 12.58 -9.32 -5.00
N VAL A 58 12.36 -9.94 -6.16
CA VAL A 58 13.43 -10.57 -6.95
C VAL A 58 14.35 -9.52 -7.55
N ILE A 59 13.80 -8.45 -8.14
CA ILE A 59 14.60 -7.37 -8.74
C ILE A 59 15.39 -6.60 -7.67
N ALA A 60 14.77 -6.33 -6.52
CA ALA A 60 15.40 -5.61 -5.41
C ALA A 60 16.27 -6.51 -4.52
N LEU A 61 16.45 -7.79 -4.86
CA LEU A 61 17.21 -8.75 -4.06
C LEU A 61 18.68 -8.31 -3.83
N PRO A 62 19.42 -7.81 -4.85
CA PRO A 62 20.77 -7.30 -4.63
C PRO A 62 20.79 -6.12 -3.64
N LEU A 63 19.80 -5.23 -3.74
CA LEU A 63 19.68 -4.07 -2.87
C LEU A 63 19.30 -4.47 -1.44
N HIS A 64 18.54 -5.55 -1.23
CA HIS A 64 18.25 -6.04 0.12
C HIS A 64 19.50 -6.42 0.90
N PHE A 65 20.53 -6.97 0.22
CA PHE A 65 21.80 -7.32 0.86
C PHE A 65 22.67 -6.09 1.19
N LEU A 66 22.61 -5.05 0.35
CA LEU A 66 23.43 -3.85 0.52
C LEU A 66 22.78 -2.81 1.43
N ALA A 67 21.46 -2.65 1.34
CA ALA A 67 20.71 -1.62 2.04
C ALA A 67 19.23 -2.01 2.20
N ALA A 68 18.95 -2.91 3.14
CA ALA A 68 17.61 -3.45 3.39
C ALA A 68 16.52 -2.38 3.60
N ILE A 69 16.83 -1.30 4.33
CA ILE A 69 15.89 -0.19 4.56
C ILE A 69 15.59 0.55 3.24
N LEU A 70 16.61 0.82 2.42
CA LEU A 70 16.42 1.48 1.13
C LEU A 70 15.64 0.58 0.17
N ALA A 71 15.92 -0.72 0.14
CA ALA A 71 15.15 -1.68 -0.65
C ALA A 71 13.68 -1.70 -0.22
N PHE A 72 13.41 -1.68 1.08
CA PHE A 72 12.06 -1.64 1.62
C PHE A 72 11.31 -0.37 1.20
N ILE A 73 11.93 0.81 1.34
CA ILE A 73 11.31 2.09 0.92
C ILE A 73 11.07 2.08 -0.59
N LEU A 74 12.05 1.65 -1.38
CA LEU A 74 11.99 1.63 -2.83
C LEU A 74 10.85 0.73 -3.33
N VAL A 75 10.77 -0.51 -2.83
CA VAL A 75 9.74 -1.47 -3.24
C VAL A 75 8.34 -0.94 -2.89
N ASN A 76 8.15 -0.39 -1.68
CA ASN A 76 6.86 0.20 -1.31
C ASN A 76 6.55 1.50 -2.06
N GLY A 77 7.58 2.28 -2.41
CA GLY A 77 7.47 3.49 -3.21
C GLY A 77 7.04 3.19 -4.64
N ILE A 78 7.57 2.13 -5.25
CA ILE A 78 7.15 1.68 -6.57
C ILE A 78 5.69 1.22 -6.54
N PHE A 79 5.23 0.46 -5.54
CA PHE A 79 3.80 0.08 -5.45
C PHE A 79 2.88 1.30 -5.37
N MET A 80 3.24 2.23 -4.50
CA MET A 80 2.49 3.46 -4.32
C MET A 80 2.48 4.27 -5.62
N GLY A 81 3.63 4.40 -6.29
CA GLY A 81 3.76 5.09 -7.57
C GLY A 81 2.91 4.46 -8.68
N ILE A 82 2.87 3.13 -8.76
CA ILE A 82 1.98 2.42 -9.70
C ILE A 82 0.52 2.71 -9.35
N THR A 83 0.16 2.72 -8.07
CA THR A 83 -1.22 2.98 -7.64
C THR A 83 -1.64 4.40 -7.99
N VAL A 84 -0.79 5.40 -7.74
CA VAL A 84 -0.99 6.81 -8.13
C VAL A 84 -1.12 6.93 -9.64
N TRP A 85 -0.29 6.22 -10.41
CA TRP A 85 -0.37 6.22 -11.86
C TRP A 85 -1.70 5.65 -12.35
N ILE A 86 -2.16 4.52 -11.79
CA ILE A 86 -3.45 3.91 -12.14
C ILE A 86 -4.61 4.85 -11.80
N THR A 87 -4.65 5.41 -10.59
CA THR A 87 -5.74 6.30 -10.17
C THR A 87 -5.72 7.63 -10.95
N GLY A 88 -4.55 8.08 -11.40
CA GLY A 88 -4.45 9.24 -12.29
C GLY A 88 -5.08 9.05 -13.68
N HIS A 89 -5.35 7.81 -14.09
CA HIS A 89 -6.08 7.49 -15.33
C HIS A 89 -7.57 7.20 -15.09
N MET A 90 -8.06 7.30 -13.84
CA MET A 90 -9.48 7.16 -13.51
C MET A 90 -10.19 8.51 -13.55
N GLU A 91 -11.52 8.51 -13.59
CA GLU A 91 -12.30 9.74 -13.50
C GLU A 91 -12.01 10.45 -12.17
N PRO A 92 -11.60 11.74 -12.17
CA PRO A 92 -11.16 12.46 -10.97
C PRO A 92 -12.24 12.56 -9.89
N ASP A 93 -13.51 12.60 -10.30
CA ASP A 93 -14.67 12.68 -9.42
C ASP A 93 -14.92 11.35 -8.68
N LEU A 94 -14.44 10.24 -9.23
CA LEU A 94 -14.60 8.90 -8.64
C LEU A 94 -13.41 8.53 -7.75
N VAL A 95 -12.18 8.69 -8.24
CA VAL A 95 -10.96 8.28 -7.53
C VAL A 95 -9.78 9.14 -7.96
N THR A 96 -9.19 9.87 -7.02
CA THR A 96 -7.83 10.42 -7.21
C THR A 96 -6.98 10.08 -6.01
N MET A 97 -5.73 9.66 -6.26
CA MET A 97 -4.69 9.55 -5.23
C MET A 97 -3.49 10.35 -5.70
N GLU A 98 -3.09 11.33 -4.90
CA GLU A 98 -1.94 12.19 -5.21
C GLU A 98 -0.98 12.20 -4.02
N ILE A 99 0.32 12.11 -4.31
CA ILE A 99 1.37 12.25 -3.32
C ILE A 99 1.93 13.66 -3.41
N ARG A 100 1.75 14.39 -2.31
CA ARG A 100 2.19 15.78 -2.19
C ARG A 100 3.60 15.83 -1.61
N ASN A 101 4.39 16.76 -2.14
CA ASN A 101 5.76 17.05 -1.72
C ASN A 101 6.74 15.88 -1.94
N ILE A 102 8.03 16.20 -2.07
CA ILE A 102 9.07 15.17 -2.25
C ILE A 102 9.20 14.25 -1.02
N GLN A 103 8.91 14.78 0.18
CA GLN A 103 8.92 14.01 1.42
C GLN A 103 7.78 12.97 1.47
N GLY A 104 6.65 13.23 0.80
CA GLY A 104 5.55 12.27 0.70
C GLY A 104 5.97 10.97 0.03
N TRP A 105 6.85 11.06 -0.96
CA TRP A 105 7.44 9.89 -1.65
C TRP A 105 8.35 9.03 -0.79
N ILE A 106 8.68 9.47 0.43
CA ILE A 106 9.47 8.72 1.40
C ILE A 106 8.59 8.27 2.57
N ILE A 107 7.86 9.20 3.17
CA ILE A 107 7.05 8.96 4.37
C ILE A 107 5.91 7.98 4.07
N VAL A 108 5.21 8.16 2.95
CA VAL A 108 4.02 7.38 2.60
C VAL A 108 4.39 5.93 2.32
N PRO A 109 5.44 5.61 1.53
CA PRO A 109 5.91 4.24 1.38
C PRO A 109 6.39 3.56 2.66
N ILE A 110 7.02 4.31 3.57
CA ILE A 110 7.43 3.77 4.89
C ILE A 110 6.19 3.33 5.66
N ILE A 111 5.16 4.18 5.72
CA ILE A 111 3.92 3.91 6.46
C ILE A 111 3.15 2.75 5.81
N LEU A 112 3.01 2.75 4.49
CA LEU A 112 2.38 1.65 3.76
C LEU A 112 3.12 0.33 3.96
N GLY A 113 4.46 0.36 3.86
CA GLY A 113 5.29 -0.81 4.10
C GLY A 113 5.17 -1.33 5.52
N PHE A 114 5.21 -0.44 6.51
CA PHE A 114 5.08 -0.77 7.92
C PHE A 114 3.72 -1.36 8.23
N ALA A 115 2.64 -0.73 7.75
CA ALA A 115 1.29 -1.23 7.92
C ALA A 115 1.11 -2.61 7.25
N ASN A 116 1.63 -2.80 6.04
CA ASN A 116 1.63 -4.10 5.37
C ASN A 116 2.42 -5.17 6.15
N TRP A 117 3.50 -4.79 6.81
CA TRP A 117 4.26 -5.68 7.70
C TRP A 117 3.44 -6.03 8.96
N VAL A 118 2.84 -5.05 9.65
CA VAL A 118 1.97 -5.29 10.81
C VAL A 118 0.79 -6.19 10.44
N MET A 119 0.14 -5.95 9.30
CA MET A 119 -0.98 -6.78 8.81
C MET A 119 -0.58 -8.23 8.49
N LYS A 120 0.72 -8.54 8.32
CA LYS A 120 1.20 -9.92 8.21
C LYS A 120 1.36 -10.59 9.57
N ILE A 121 1.58 -9.81 10.64
CA ILE A 121 1.78 -10.30 12.01
C ILE A 121 0.43 -10.60 12.66
N ILE A 122 -0.62 -9.84 12.34
CA ILE A 122 -1.98 -10.07 12.86
C ILE A 122 -2.38 -11.52 12.54
N PRO A 123 -2.46 -12.42 13.55
CA PRO A 123 -2.61 -13.84 13.29
C PRO A 123 -3.99 -14.17 12.73
N GLY A 124 -3.97 -14.66 11.50
CA GLY A 124 -4.84 -15.76 11.06
C GLY A 124 -4.09 -17.09 10.95
N LYS A 125 -2.92 -17.18 11.60
CA LYS A 125 -2.11 -18.39 11.79
C LYS A 125 -2.63 -19.18 12.99
N GLY A 126 -3.63 -20.02 12.73
CA GLY A 126 -3.62 -21.36 13.31
C GLY A 126 -3.11 -22.25 12.18
N GLU A 127 -2.08 -23.07 12.46
CA GLU A 127 -1.34 -23.90 11.51
C GLU A 127 -0.40 -23.02 10.63
N GLU A 128 0.92 -23.10 10.69
CA GLU A 128 1.80 -24.26 10.81
C GLU A 128 2.97 -23.93 11.75
N ALA A 129 3.16 -24.82 12.74
CA ALA A 129 4.41 -25.08 13.42
C ALA A 129 4.86 -26.48 13.00
#